data_AF-A0A9P6AM75-F1
#
_entry.id   AF-A0A9P6AM75-F1
#
_cell.length_a   1.000
_cell.length_b   1.000
_cell.length_c   1.000
_cell.angle_alpha   90.00
_cell.angle_beta   90.00
_cell.angle_gamma   90.00
#
_symmetry.space_group_name_H-M   'P 1'
#
loop_
_entity.id
_entity.type
_entity.pdbx_description
1 polymer ?
#
loop_
_entity_poly.entity_id
_entity_poly.type
_entity_poly.pdbx_seq_one_letter_code
_entity_poly.pdbx_strand_id
1 'polypeptide(L)'
;MFSMMHSTSAAGDSAFTDITLPTDRKATIIAKIAINALVRDTVTLVREGVREDSASRRALHPLDHDLDTALAHRDDDLISWANDPRPLDFGNNTYATLLRILNVGTSASVLSLPGPKGKDLTPAEFAASLYHLAGPDSHNRRITDPFLPKGSAHPVFVIAFEHLHALLGSSKNDTRDFAVRIFAKALPRFGIRHVPPPPSQTGSGAPVKRPVWNSWISLGRPHPVDVQVHGPSLSKHSRFVLCLSARPGFRSEVPRRRPLGFNQTSPSMTSPSLLTRDSLPSTGPSLPTPQTPSPPSTNGSMLTSPSPIPSIILHPSLFDPAARAFTPDGKNIRFVTKLNSKGHHNQAILFNMWAVYIIALVDSDSPMGSLSADKKGMGPAWTKKHGSKGISSAMLIFLGIAWGSSITKLVGGYTGIHWGIRSKREIITLFNSFSASLNADPTFGPYDAVASLIGHPNASALATSQGLNIRASPLPSLPSSSSAPPGKRPLPLNLSPSSPPFDNDFLDGPSSHKRIHL
;
A
#
# COMPACT_ATOMS: atom_id res chain seq x y z
N MET A 1 -33.75 -8.59 2.96
CA MET A 1 -34.07 -8.62 1.51
C MET A 1 -33.51 -7.33 0.91
N PHE A 2 -32.42 -7.40 0.12
CA PHE A 2 -31.71 -6.20 -0.33
C PHE A 2 -31.76 -6.06 -1.85
N SER A 3 -32.19 -4.88 -2.33
CA SER A 3 -32.12 -4.51 -3.75
C SER A 3 -30.83 -3.72 -4.01
N MET A 4 -29.96 -4.24 -4.87
CA MET A 4 -28.75 -3.53 -5.31
C MET A 4 -29.03 -2.85 -6.66
N MET A 5 -29.27 -1.54 -6.64
CA MET A 5 -29.22 -0.71 -7.85
C MET A 5 -27.76 -0.47 -8.25
N HIS A 6 -27.27 -1.20 -9.25
CA HIS A 6 -25.95 -1.00 -9.83
C HIS A 6 -26.00 -0.08 -11.07
N SER A 7 -25.83 1.22 -10.86
CA SER A 7 -25.47 2.16 -11.94
C SER A 7 -23.96 2.10 -12.22
N THR A 8 -23.45 0.93 -12.61
CA THR A 8 -22.11 0.83 -13.21
C THR A 8 -22.17 1.30 -14.66
N SER A 9 -21.42 2.34 -15.01
CA SER A 9 -21.38 2.86 -16.38
C SER A 9 -21.03 1.74 -17.37
N ALA A 10 -21.91 1.50 -18.35
CA ALA A 10 -21.87 0.33 -19.24
C ALA A 10 -20.87 0.49 -20.41
N ALA A 11 -19.68 1.02 -20.15
CA ALA A 11 -18.54 0.86 -21.03
C ALA A 11 -18.16 -0.64 -21.02
N GLY A 12 -18.66 -1.39 -22.01
CA GLY A 12 -18.67 -2.84 -21.99
C GLY A 12 -17.27 -3.46 -21.93
N ASP A 13 -16.93 -4.06 -20.78
CA ASP A 13 -15.76 -4.93 -20.57
C ASP A 13 -15.97 -6.22 -21.39
N SER A 14 -15.73 -6.11 -22.69
CA SER A 14 -16.25 -6.98 -23.76
C SER A 14 -15.76 -8.43 -23.70
N ALA A 15 -14.75 -8.72 -22.89
CA ALA A 15 -14.08 -10.02 -22.88
C ALA A 15 -14.96 -11.17 -22.32
N PHE A 16 -16.15 -10.90 -21.78
CA PHE A 16 -17.04 -11.87 -21.11
C PHE A 16 -18.36 -12.15 -21.86
N THR A 17 -18.32 -12.14 -23.18
CA THR A 17 -19.37 -12.66 -24.06
C THR A 17 -19.68 -14.15 -23.83
N ASP A 18 -18.72 -14.91 -23.29
CA ASP A 18 -18.85 -16.33 -22.98
C ASP A 18 -19.72 -16.64 -21.74
N ILE A 19 -19.94 -15.64 -20.87
CA ILE A 19 -20.73 -15.84 -19.65
C ILE A 19 -22.15 -15.33 -19.83
N THR A 20 -23.06 -16.26 -20.11
CA THR A 20 -24.51 -16.02 -20.24
C THR A 20 -25.22 -15.91 -18.89
N LEU A 21 -24.86 -16.74 -17.91
CA LEU A 21 -25.55 -16.82 -16.62
C LEU A 21 -25.26 -15.61 -15.70
N PRO A 22 -26.29 -14.94 -15.11
CA PRO A 22 -26.08 -13.83 -14.19
C PRO A 22 -25.26 -14.18 -12.94
N THR A 23 -25.39 -15.42 -12.43
CA THR A 23 -24.63 -15.91 -11.26
C THR A 23 -23.14 -16.00 -11.58
N ASP A 24 -22.76 -16.62 -12.70
CA ASP A 24 -21.37 -16.71 -13.16
C ASP A 24 -20.77 -15.31 -13.39
N ARG A 25 -21.55 -14.32 -13.89
CA ARG A 25 -21.09 -12.93 -14.02
C ARG A 25 -20.72 -12.32 -12.66
N LYS A 26 -21.59 -12.43 -11.66
CA LYS A 26 -21.32 -11.96 -10.28
C LYS A 26 -20.11 -12.67 -9.66
N ALA A 27 -20.07 -13.99 -9.77
CA ALA A 27 -18.97 -14.82 -9.29
C ALA A 27 -17.62 -14.44 -9.94
N THR A 28 -17.63 -14.09 -11.22
CA THR A 28 -16.42 -13.70 -11.95
C THR A 28 -15.94 -12.28 -11.62
N ILE A 29 -16.85 -11.37 -11.25
CA ILE A 29 -16.47 -10.05 -10.68
C ILE A 29 -15.78 -10.24 -9.32
N ILE A 30 -16.29 -11.14 -8.47
CA ILE A 30 -15.64 -11.51 -7.20
C ILE A 30 -14.23 -12.08 -7.47
N ALA A 31 -14.09 -12.98 -8.44
CA ALA A 31 -12.79 -13.52 -8.84
C ALA A 31 -11.82 -12.45 -9.38
N LYS A 32 -12.31 -11.46 -10.16
CA LYS A 32 -11.52 -10.30 -10.64
C LYS A 32 -10.91 -9.52 -9.47
N ILE A 33 -11.68 -9.26 -8.42
CA ILE A 33 -11.23 -8.52 -7.24
C ILE A 33 -10.13 -9.30 -6.48
N ALA A 34 -10.34 -10.60 -6.27
CA ALA A 34 -9.37 -11.47 -5.58
C ALA A 34 -8.07 -11.65 -6.37
N ILE A 35 -8.15 -11.93 -7.67
CA ILE A 35 -6.98 -12.07 -8.56
C ILE A 35 -6.16 -10.77 -8.60
N ASN A 36 -6.81 -9.60 -8.65
CA ASN A 36 -6.11 -8.31 -8.59
C ASN A 36 -5.33 -8.09 -7.28
N ALA A 37 -5.75 -8.71 -6.16
CA ALA A 37 -4.99 -8.68 -4.91
C ALA A 37 -3.77 -9.63 -4.97
N LEU A 38 -3.91 -10.83 -5.55
CA LEU A 38 -2.79 -11.75 -5.79
C LEU A 38 -1.73 -11.15 -6.73
N VAL A 39 -2.16 -10.47 -7.80
CA VAL A 39 -1.26 -9.74 -8.71
C VAL A 39 -0.47 -8.67 -7.95
N ARG A 40 -1.15 -7.84 -7.15
CA ARG A 40 -0.50 -6.79 -6.36
C ARG A 40 0.53 -7.34 -5.39
N ASP A 41 0.16 -8.39 -4.64
CA ASP A 41 1.07 -9.05 -3.70
C ASP A 41 2.28 -9.64 -4.42
N THR A 42 2.09 -10.30 -5.58
CA THR A 42 3.17 -10.87 -6.41
C THR A 42 4.12 -9.79 -6.93
N VAL A 43 3.57 -8.67 -7.41
CA VAL A 43 4.35 -7.49 -7.83
C VAL A 43 5.15 -6.90 -6.66
N THR A 44 4.59 -6.89 -5.45
CA THR A 44 5.31 -6.46 -4.24
C THR A 44 6.46 -7.42 -3.89
N LEU A 45 6.23 -8.73 -3.91
CA LEU A 45 7.29 -9.75 -3.68
C LEU A 45 8.48 -9.57 -4.64
N VAL A 46 8.20 -9.39 -5.94
CA VAL A 46 9.24 -9.18 -6.95
C VAL A 46 9.94 -7.83 -6.73
N ARG A 47 9.21 -6.74 -6.51
CA ARG A 47 9.81 -5.41 -6.25
C ARG A 47 10.70 -5.38 -4.99
N GLU A 48 10.33 -6.08 -3.93
CA GLU A 48 11.14 -6.15 -2.71
C GLU A 48 12.39 -7.02 -2.91
N GLY A 49 12.22 -8.25 -3.41
CA GLY A 49 13.32 -9.20 -3.60
C GLY A 49 14.35 -8.79 -4.64
N VAL A 50 13.92 -8.18 -5.74
CA VAL A 50 14.82 -7.63 -6.77
C VAL A 50 15.69 -6.51 -6.19
N ARG A 51 15.13 -5.64 -5.35
CA ARG A 51 15.89 -4.55 -4.72
C ARG A 51 16.90 -5.05 -3.71
N GLU A 52 16.56 -6.09 -2.95
CA GLU A 52 17.48 -6.75 -2.02
C GLU A 52 18.67 -7.42 -2.77
N ASP A 53 18.41 -8.09 -3.89
CA ASP A 53 19.44 -8.66 -4.78
C ASP A 53 20.29 -7.57 -5.47
N SER A 54 19.67 -6.51 -6.02
CA SER A 54 20.40 -5.37 -6.60
C SER A 54 21.30 -4.68 -5.56
N ALA A 55 20.82 -4.46 -4.33
CA ALA A 55 21.62 -3.88 -3.26
C ALA A 55 22.78 -4.80 -2.83
N SER A 56 22.51 -6.11 -2.73
CA SER A 56 23.54 -7.12 -2.40
C SER A 56 24.64 -7.18 -3.46
N ARG A 57 24.28 -7.07 -4.75
CA ARG A 57 25.24 -7.06 -5.87
C ARG A 57 26.13 -5.82 -5.85
N ARG A 58 25.55 -4.63 -5.65
CA ARG A 58 26.33 -3.37 -5.49
C ARG A 58 27.31 -3.45 -4.30
N ALA A 59 26.88 -4.05 -3.18
CA ALA A 59 27.74 -4.23 -2.01
C ALA A 59 28.89 -5.24 -2.23
N LEU A 60 28.73 -6.23 -3.11
CA LEU A 60 29.77 -7.20 -3.48
C LEU A 60 30.74 -6.67 -4.55
N HIS A 61 30.30 -5.77 -5.42
CA HIS A 61 31.05 -5.26 -6.57
C HIS A 61 30.98 -3.71 -6.66
N PRO A 62 31.45 -2.95 -5.64
CA PRO A 62 31.22 -1.50 -5.52
C PRO A 62 32.01 -0.62 -6.52
N LEU A 63 32.72 -1.21 -7.48
CA LEU A 63 33.51 -0.53 -8.52
C LEU A 63 33.15 -1.00 -9.94
N ASP A 64 32.10 -1.81 -10.09
CA ASP A 64 31.67 -2.37 -11.38
C ASP A 64 30.62 -1.47 -12.04
N HIS A 65 31.08 -0.51 -12.86
CA HIS A 65 30.21 0.44 -13.58
C HIS A 65 29.31 -0.23 -14.63
N ASP A 66 29.72 -1.35 -15.21
CA ASP A 66 28.89 -2.13 -16.13
C ASP A 66 27.71 -2.77 -15.37
N LEU A 67 27.97 -3.31 -14.18
CA LEU A 67 26.95 -3.84 -13.29
C LEU A 67 26.00 -2.74 -12.80
N ASP A 68 26.49 -1.58 -12.36
CA ASP A 68 25.61 -0.51 -11.90
C ASP A 68 24.69 -0.01 -13.02
N THR A 69 25.21 0.09 -14.25
CA THR A 69 24.43 0.39 -15.47
C THR A 69 23.38 -0.69 -15.74
N ALA A 70 23.75 -1.98 -15.64
CA ALA A 70 22.82 -3.09 -15.79
C ALA A 70 21.71 -3.10 -14.71
N LEU A 71 22.05 -2.73 -13.47
CA LEU A 71 21.10 -2.64 -12.36
C LEU A 71 20.18 -1.42 -12.49
N ALA A 72 20.64 -0.30 -13.07
CA ALA A 72 19.77 0.82 -13.40
C ALA A 72 18.69 0.42 -14.43
N HIS A 73 19.09 -0.20 -15.55
CA HIS A 73 18.15 -0.73 -16.54
C HIS A 73 17.19 -1.78 -15.95
N ARG A 74 17.66 -2.60 -15.00
CA ARG A 74 16.82 -3.55 -14.26
C ARG A 74 15.79 -2.87 -13.38
N ASP A 75 16.18 -1.79 -12.69
CA ASP A 75 15.27 -1.00 -11.85
C ASP A 75 14.21 -0.28 -12.72
N ASP A 76 14.55 0.16 -13.95
CA ASP A 76 13.60 0.70 -14.95
C ASP A 76 12.64 -0.37 -15.50
N ASP A 77 13.17 -1.53 -15.94
CA ASP A 77 12.36 -2.67 -16.38
C ASP A 77 11.38 -3.11 -15.28
N LEU A 78 11.83 -3.14 -14.02
CA LEU A 78 11.01 -3.44 -12.85
C LEU A 78 9.91 -2.41 -12.62
N ILE A 79 10.15 -1.12 -12.89
CA ILE A 79 9.11 -0.08 -12.83
C ILE A 79 8.08 -0.33 -13.94
N SER A 80 8.54 -0.58 -15.17
CA SER A 80 7.71 -0.83 -16.35
C SER A 80 6.81 -2.06 -16.17
N TRP A 81 7.40 -3.23 -15.92
CA TRP A 81 6.70 -4.50 -15.70
C TRP A 81 5.64 -4.40 -14.59
N ALA A 82 5.99 -3.81 -13.46
CA ALA A 82 5.08 -3.71 -12.31
C ALA A 82 4.02 -2.59 -12.42
N ASN A 83 4.02 -1.84 -13.53
CA ASN A 83 2.97 -0.90 -13.91
C ASN A 83 2.12 -1.42 -15.10
N ASP A 84 2.50 -2.55 -15.71
CA ASP A 84 1.71 -3.21 -16.76
C ASP A 84 0.34 -3.69 -16.22
N PRO A 85 -0.74 -3.67 -17.02
CA PRO A 85 -2.05 -4.15 -16.58
C PRO A 85 -2.13 -5.67 -16.31
N ARG A 86 -1.19 -6.47 -16.81
CA ARG A 86 -1.16 -7.94 -16.70
C ARG A 86 0.27 -8.47 -16.49
N PRO A 87 0.94 -8.11 -15.37
CA PRO A 87 2.36 -8.41 -15.13
C PRO A 87 2.69 -9.92 -15.10
N LEU A 88 1.68 -10.79 -15.00
CA LEU A 88 1.84 -12.25 -14.93
C LEU A 88 1.45 -12.99 -16.22
N ASP A 89 1.27 -12.27 -17.34
CA ASP A 89 0.86 -12.85 -18.64
C ASP A 89 2.08 -13.19 -19.53
N PHE A 90 1.84 -13.93 -20.62
CA PHE A 90 2.87 -14.20 -21.64
C PHE A 90 2.90 -13.15 -22.77
N GLY A 91 2.02 -12.16 -22.74
CA GLY A 91 1.87 -11.16 -23.81
C GLY A 91 2.83 -9.96 -23.74
N ASN A 92 2.71 -9.08 -24.74
CA ASN A 92 3.15 -7.67 -24.77
C ASN A 92 4.54 -7.35 -24.17
N ASN A 93 5.55 -8.19 -24.44
CA ASN A 93 6.89 -8.12 -23.86
C ASN A 93 6.95 -8.28 -22.32
N THR A 94 5.85 -8.29 -21.59
CA THR A 94 5.77 -8.39 -20.12
C THR A 94 6.57 -9.57 -19.58
N TYR A 95 6.47 -10.73 -20.23
CA TYR A 95 7.27 -11.92 -19.92
C TYR A 95 8.77 -11.75 -20.20
N ALA A 96 9.15 -11.13 -21.33
CA ALA A 96 10.53 -10.85 -21.66
C ALA A 96 11.16 -9.81 -20.72
N THR A 97 10.38 -8.82 -20.28
CA THR A 97 10.78 -7.84 -19.26
C THR A 97 10.97 -8.52 -17.91
N LEU A 98 10.08 -9.44 -17.50
CA LEU A 98 10.29 -10.26 -16.29
C LEU A 98 11.57 -11.10 -16.40
N LEU A 99 11.86 -11.70 -17.55
CA LEU A 99 13.13 -12.40 -17.77
C LEU A 99 14.35 -11.47 -17.62
N ARG A 100 14.33 -10.24 -18.14
CA ARG A 100 15.42 -9.26 -17.92
C ARG A 100 15.57 -8.85 -16.44
N ILE A 101 14.46 -8.64 -15.73
CA ILE A 101 14.44 -8.33 -14.29
C ILE A 101 15.10 -9.45 -13.46
N LEU A 102 14.85 -10.72 -13.80
CA LEU A 102 15.37 -11.86 -13.04
C LEU A 102 16.83 -12.18 -13.39
N ASN A 103 17.25 -11.98 -14.64
CA ASN A 103 18.50 -12.51 -15.21
C ASN A 103 19.58 -11.42 -15.46
N VAL A 104 19.94 -10.67 -14.42
CA VAL A 104 21.02 -9.67 -14.50
C VAL A 104 22.39 -10.34 -14.69
N GLY A 105 23.13 -9.93 -15.73
CA GLY A 105 24.51 -10.34 -15.99
C GLY A 105 24.70 -11.59 -16.84
N THR A 106 23.71 -12.49 -16.86
CA THR A 106 23.72 -13.72 -17.65
C THR A 106 23.54 -13.42 -19.14
N SER A 107 24.62 -13.62 -19.90
CA SER A 107 24.74 -13.19 -21.31
C SER A 107 24.32 -14.27 -22.33
N ALA A 108 23.50 -15.24 -21.91
CA ALA A 108 23.07 -16.36 -22.73
C ALA A 108 21.59 -16.71 -22.49
N SER A 109 20.74 -16.46 -23.49
CA SER A 109 19.54 -17.21 -23.87
C SER A 109 18.69 -17.87 -22.78
N VAL A 110 18.36 -17.16 -21.69
CA VAL A 110 17.40 -17.67 -20.68
C VAL A 110 15.96 -17.47 -21.20
N LEU A 111 15.46 -18.46 -21.96
CA LEU A 111 14.13 -18.45 -22.58
C LEU A 111 12.98 -18.75 -21.60
N SER A 112 13.29 -19.38 -20.46
CA SER A 112 12.35 -19.84 -19.44
C SER A 112 12.54 -19.11 -18.11
N LEU A 113 11.46 -18.86 -17.37
CA LEU A 113 11.60 -18.36 -15.99
C LEU A 113 12.38 -19.39 -15.14
N PRO A 114 13.21 -18.95 -14.16
CA PRO A 114 13.81 -19.85 -13.20
C PRO A 114 12.70 -20.50 -12.37
N GLY A 115 12.65 -21.84 -12.34
CA GLY A 115 11.58 -22.59 -11.71
C GLY A 115 12.04 -23.92 -11.11
N PRO A 116 11.22 -24.56 -10.26
CA PRO A 116 11.50 -25.88 -9.76
C PRO A 116 11.45 -26.89 -10.91
N LYS A 117 12.36 -27.87 -10.94
CA LYS A 117 12.27 -29.01 -11.87
C LYS A 117 11.07 -29.88 -11.46
N GLY A 118 9.90 -29.62 -12.04
CA GLY A 118 8.64 -30.23 -11.64
C GLY A 118 7.54 -30.08 -12.68
N LYS A 119 6.36 -30.61 -12.35
CA LYS A 119 5.16 -30.56 -13.19
C LYS A 119 4.59 -29.14 -13.22
N ASP A 120 4.32 -28.61 -14.41
CA ASP A 120 3.50 -27.40 -14.57
C ASP A 120 2.11 -27.58 -13.94
N LEU A 121 1.56 -26.50 -13.39
CA LEU A 121 0.28 -26.53 -12.68
C LEU A 121 -0.84 -26.10 -13.64
N THR A 122 -1.96 -26.81 -13.67
CA THR A 122 -3.12 -26.30 -14.42
C THR A 122 -3.81 -25.16 -13.65
N PRO A 123 -4.50 -24.22 -14.34
CA PRO A 123 -5.33 -23.21 -13.68
C PRO A 123 -6.40 -23.82 -12.74
N ALA A 124 -6.84 -25.06 -13.01
CA ALA A 124 -7.77 -25.79 -12.15
C ALA A 124 -7.10 -26.29 -10.85
N GLU A 125 -5.91 -26.90 -10.93
CA GLU A 125 -5.14 -27.28 -9.74
C GLU A 125 -4.75 -26.05 -8.89
N PHE A 126 -4.40 -24.93 -9.53
CA PHE A 126 -4.11 -23.68 -8.83
C PHE A 126 -5.34 -23.08 -8.14
N ALA A 127 -6.49 -23.03 -8.83
CA ALA A 127 -7.76 -22.59 -8.24
C ALA A 127 -8.21 -23.51 -7.09
N ALA A 128 -7.99 -24.82 -7.20
CA ALA A 128 -8.23 -25.78 -6.12
C ALA A 128 -7.32 -25.53 -4.91
N SER A 129 -6.04 -25.20 -5.12
CA SER A 129 -5.12 -24.82 -4.05
C SER A 129 -5.55 -23.52 -3.35
N LEU A 130 -5.89 -22.48 -4.12
CA LEU A 130 -6.42 -21.22 -3.58
C LEU A 130 -7.67 -21.45 -2.70
N TYR A 131 -8.61 -22.27 -3.15
CA TYR A 131 -9.79 -22.66 -2.35
C TYR A 131 -9.40 -23.48 -1.10
N HIS A 132 -8.47 -24.42 -1.22
CA HIS A 132 -7.99 -25.25 -0.10
C HIS A 132 -7.29 -24.44 1.01
N LEU A 133 -6.84 -23.22 0.68
CA LEU A 133 -6.11 -22.34 1.60
C LEU A 133 -6.95 -21.20 2.17
N ALA A 134 -7.97 -20.74 1.45
CA ALA A 134 -8.80 -19.59 1.86
C ALA A 134 -10.32 -19.84 1.86
N GLY A 135 -10.81 -21.03 1.48
CA GLY A 135 -12.23 -21.40 1.62
C GLY A 135 -12.66 -21.57 3.09
N PRO A 136 -13.96 -21.79 3.40
CA PRO A 136 -14.44 -21.78 4.79
C PRO A 136 -13.78 -22.78 5.73
N ASP A 137 -13.36 -23.95 5.23
CA ASP A 137 -12.66 -24.97 6.04
C ASP A 137 -11.15 -24.65 6.26
N SER A 138 -10.78 -23.36 6.19
CA SER A 138 -9.40 -22.86 6.32
C SER A 138 -9.06 -22.20 7.66
N HIS A 139 -10.01 -21.93 8.54
CA HIS A 139 -9.84 -20.97 9.66
C HIS A 139 -8.65 -21.20 10.63
N ASN A 140 -8.06 -22.40 10.69
CA ASN A 140 -6.87 -22.71 11.51
C ASN A 140 -5.59 -22.99 10.69
N ARG A 141 -5.59 -22.74 9.37
CA ARG A 141 -4.46 -22.99 8.49
C ARG A 141 -3.43 -21.88 8.59
N ARG A 142 -2.14 -22.24 8.66
CA ARG A 142 -1.05 -21.26 8.49
C ARG A 142 -1.06 -20.79 7.04
N ILE A 143 -0.96 -19.48 6.82
CA ILE A 143 -0.84 -18.90 5.47
C ILE A 143 0.42 -19.46 4.81
N THR A 144 0.24 -20.16 3.68
CA THR A 144 1.31 -20.68 2.80
C THR A 144 1.29 -19.96 1.45
N ASP A 145 2.24 -20.33 0.60
CA ASP A 145 2.13 -20.14 -0.85
C ASP A 145 0.72 -20.50 -1.39
N PRO A 146 0.21 -19.78 -2.41
CA PRO A 146 0.84 -18.65 -3.11
C PRO A 146 0.77 -17.32 -2.34
N PHE A 147 0.21 -17.28 -1.14
CA PHE A 147 -0.05 -16.05 -0.40
C PHE A 147 1.17 -15.54 0.37
N LEU A 148 1.33 -14.21 0.43
CA LEU A 148 2.31 -13.57 1.30
C LEU A 148 1.79 -13.52 2.74
N PRO A 149 2.61 -13.84 3.77
CA PRO A 149 2.21 -13.74 5.18
C PRO A 149 1.84 -12.34 5.71
N LYS A 150 2.10 -11.28 4.92
CA LYS A 150 1.68 -9.89 5.16
C LYS A 150 0.88 -9.31 3.97
N GLY A 151 0.45 -10.17 3.06
CA GLY A 151 -0.18 -9.81 1.80
C GLY A 151 -1.63 -9.34 1.95
N SER A 152 -2.12 -8.68 0.91
CA SER A 152 -3.53 -8.30 0.77
C SER A 152 -4.40 -9.41 0.19
N ALA A 153 -3.81 -10.39 -0.51
CA ALA A 153 -4.53 -11.42 -1.25
C ALA A 153 -5.31 -12.39 -0.34
N HIS A 154 -4.65 -13.02 0.65
CA HIS A 154 -5.28 -14.04 1.49
C HIS A 154 -6.65 -13.60 2.10
N PRO A 155 -6.76 -12.47 2.83
CA PRO A 155 -8.05 -12.05 3.39
C PRO A 155 -9.08 -11.67 2.32
N VAL A 156 -8.66 -11.17 1.15
CA VAL A 156 -9.58 -10.90 0.04
C VAL A 156 -10.10 -12.20 -0.58
N PHE A 157 -9.28 -13.25 -0.66
CA PHE A 157 -9.70 -14.58 -1.11
C PHE A 157 -10.68 -15.24 -0.13
N VAL A 158 -10.49 -15.09 1.19
CA VAL A 158 -11.46 -15.58 2.19
C VAL A 158 -12.84 -14.96 1.97
N ILE A 159 -12.90 -13.62 1.93
CA ILE A 159 -14.14 -12.86 1.69
C ILE A 159 -14.74 -13.20 0.30
N ALA A 160 -13.90 -13.41 -0.71
CA ALA A 160 -14.35 -13.82 -2.04
C ALA A 160 -15.02 -15.20 -2.02
N PHE A 161 -14.43 -16.19 -1.35
CA PHE A 161 -15.05 -17.52 -1.23
C PHE A 161 -16.32 -17.49 -0.38
N GLU A 162 -16.36 -16.73 0.73
CA GLU A 162 -17.59 -16.52 1.52
C GLU A 162 -18.74 -15.95 0.66
N HIS A 163 -18.47 -14.96 -0.18
CA HIS A 163 -19.46 -14.43 -1.12
C HIS A 163 -19.86 -15.44 -2.23
N LEU A 164 -18.95 -16.31 -2.68
CA LEU A 164 -19.30 -17.37 -3.64
C LEU A 164 -20.18 -18.45 -3.01
N HIS A 165 -19.99 -18.77 -1.72
CA HIS A 165 -20.93 -19.62 -0.96
C HIS A 165 -22.31 -18.97 -0.85
N ALA A 166 -22.36 -17.70 -0.46
CA ALA A 166 -23.61 -16.95 -0.33
C ALA A 166 -24.38 -16.78 -1.66
N LEU A 167 -23.70 -16.80 -2.81
CA LEU A 167 -24.33 -16.69 -4.13
C LEU A 167 -25.06 -17.96 -4.61
N LEU A 168 -24.73 -19.13 -4.06
CA LEU A 168 -25.31 -20.41 -4.51
C LEU A 168 -26.38 -20.96 -3.57
N GLY A 169 -26.28 -20.69 -2.26
CA GLY A 169 -27.22 -21.24 -1.26
C GLY A 169 -27.33 -22.77 -1.25
N SER A 170 -26.31 -23.46 -1.80
CA SER A 170 -26.33 -24.89 -2.15
C SER A 170 -25.37 -25.71 -1.27
N SER A 171 -25.16 -26.99 -1.58
CA SER A 171 -24.23 -27.85 -0.83
C SER A 171 -22.79 -27.32 -0.86
N LYS A 172 -22.01 -27.62 0.20
CA LYS A 172 -20.58 -27.26 0.29
C LYS A 172 -19.77 -27.77 -0.91
N ASN A 173 -20.07 -28.97 -1.39
CA ASN A 173 -19.31 -29.62 -2.47
C ASN A 173 -19.53 -28.91 -3.81
N ASP A 174 -20.78 -28.76 -4.24
CA ASP A 174 -21.17 -28.03 -5.46
C ASP A 174 -20.56 -26.62 -5.48
N THR A 175 -20.53 -25.98 -4.31
CA THR A 175 -19.96 -24.66 -4.10
C THR A 175 -18.44 -24.62 -4.23
N ARG A 176 -17.73 -25.65 -3.78
CA ARG A 176 -16.29 -25.80 -4.02
C ARG A 176 -16.02 -25.90 -5.51
N ASP A 177 -16.70 -26.80 -6.20
CA ASP A 177 -16.41 -27.07 -7.61
C ASP A 177 -16.85 -25.90 -8.51
N PHE A 178 -17.93 -25.19 -8.14
CA PHE A 178 -18.28 -23.90 -8.75
C PHE A 178 -17.18 -22.85 -8.56
N ALA A 179 -16.71 -22.63 -7.33
CA ALA A 179 -15.69 -21.63 -7.04
C ALA A 179 -14.36 -21.94 -7.75
N VAL A 180 -13.91 -23.19 -7.72
CA VAL A 180 -12.72 -23.66 -8.45
C VAL A 180 -12.89 -23.46 -9.95
N ARG A 181 -14.05 -23.81 -10.53
CA ARG A 181 -14.35 -23.59 -11.96
C ARG A 181 -14.31 -22.12 -12.36
N ILE A 182 -14.90 -21.22 -11.55
CA ILE A 182 -14.91 -19.78 -11.80
C ILE A 182 -13.48 -19.22 -11.76
N PHE A 183 -12.69 -19.54 -10.72
CA PHE A 183 -11.30 -19.07 -10.64
C PHE A 183 -10.42 -19.66 -11.76
N ALA A 184 -10.58 -20.95 -12.10
CA ALA A 184 -9.84 -21.59 -13.19
C ALA A 184 -10.09 -20.96 -14.57
N LYS A 185 -11.33 -20.48 -14.83
CA LYS A 185 -11.65 -19.66 -16.02
C LYS A 185 -11.11 -18.23 -15.91
N ALA A 186 -11.18 -17.62 -14.73
CA ALA A 186 -10.80 -16.22 -14.52
C ALA A 186 -9.29 -15.99 -14.67
N LEU A 187 -8.46 -16.85 -14.08
CA LEU A 187 -7.00 -16.77 -14.08
C LEU A 187 -6.40 -16.49 -15.49
N PRO A 188 -6.61 -17.33 -16.52
CA PRO A 188 -6.01 -17.12 -17.83
C PRO A 188 -6.55 -15.89 -18.58
N ARG A 189 -7.77 -15.41 -18.29
CA ARG A 189 -8.35 -14.22 -18.95
C ARG A 189 -7.96 -12.90 -18.27
N PHE A 190 -7.61 -12.93 -16.98
CA PHE A 190 -6.90 -11.83 -16.31
C PHE A 190 -5.38 -11.88 -16.53
N GLY A 191 -4.90 -12.75 -17.42
CA GLY A 191 -3.47 -12.83 -17.77
C GLY A 191 -2.60 -13.39 -16.65
N ILE A 192 -3.10 -14.35 -15.87
CA ILE A 192 -2.29 -15.06 -14.87
C ILE A 192 -1.78 -16.36 -15.50
N ARG A 193 -0.52 -16.35 -15.94
CA ARG A 193 0.16 -17.46 -16.64
C ARG A 193 1.30 -18.07 -15.87
N HIS A 194 1.86 -17.35 -14.91
CA HIS A 194 2.91 -17.84 -14.03
C HIS A 194 2.78 -17.20 -12.65
N VAL A 195 3.18 -17.94 -11.62
CA VAL A 195 3.15 -17.51 -10.21
C VAL A 195 4.41 -17.99 -9.48
N PRO A 196 4.85 -17.32 -8.40
CA PRO A 196 6.00 -17.77 -7.63
C PRO A 196 5.60 -18.94 -6.70
N PRO A 197 6.15 -20.15 -6.87
CA PRO A 197 5.92 -21.27 -5.97
C PRO A 197 6.80 -21.11 -4.70
N PRO A 198 6.59 -21.94 -3.67
CA PRO A 198 7.59 -22.13 -2.64
C PRO A 198 8.86 -22.75 -3.26
N PRO A 199 10.07 -22.46 -2.73
CA PRO A 199 11.28 -23.08 -3.23
C PRO A 199 11.26 -24.60 -2.99
N SER A 200 11.77 -25.38 -3.95
CA SER A 200 11.97 -26.82 -3.76
C SER A 200 12.84 -27.09 -2.52
N GLN A 201 12.46 -28.10 -1.74
CA GLN A 201 13.19 -28.51 -0.55
C GLN A 201 14.49 -29.23 -0.96
N THR A 202 15.59 -28.48 -1.08
CA THR A 202 16.92 -28.97 -1.53
C THR A 202 17.77 -29.60 -0.41
N GLY A 203 17.20 -29.91 0.75
CA GLY A 203 17.90 -30.53 1.87
C GLY A 203 17.00 -30.95 3.02
N SER A 204 17.59 -31.59 4.04
CA SER A 204 16.90 -32.23 5.17
C SER A 204 16.25 -31.29 6.20
N GLY A 205 16.34 -29.97 6.00
CA GLY A 205 15.62 -28.98 6.81
C GLY A 205 14.12 -28.93 6.49
N ALA A 206 13.32 -28.36 7.39
CA ALA A 206 11.88 -28.21 7.18
C ALA A 206 11.57 -27.33 5.93
N PRO A 207 10.57 -27.69 5.10
CA PRO A 207 10.30 -27.00 3.84
C PRO A 207 9.85 -25.54 4.06
N VAL A 208 10.43 -24.63 3.28
CA VAL A 208 10.11 -23.20 3.32
C VAL A 208 8.81 -22.94 2.55
N LYS A 209 7.68 -22.86 3.26
CA LYS A 209 6.34 -22.63 2.71
C LYS A 209 6.05 -21.16 2.36
N ARG A 210 7.02 -20.46 1.77
CA ARG A 210 6.88 -19.06 1.35
C ARG A 210 7.27 -18.94 -0.12
N PRO A 211 6.50 -18.22 -0.95
CA PRO A 211 6.89 -17.95 -2.33
C PRO A 211 8.17 -17.12 -2.37
N VAL A 212 9.01 -17.33 -3.39
CA VAL A 212 10.25 -16.58 -3.62
C VAL A 212 10.25 -15.96 -5.02
N TRP A 213 10.72 -14.73 -5.13
CA TRP A 213 10.63 -13.90 -6.34
C TRP A 213 11.44 -14.43 -7.54
N ASN A 214 12.44 -15.28 -7.28
CA ASN A 214 13.35 -15.88 -8.26
C ASN A 214 13.04 -17.36 -8.55
N SER A 215 11.84 -17.82 -8.22
CA SER A 215 11.30 -19.12 -8.63
C SER A 215 9.90 -18.91 -9.19
N TRP A 216 9.52 -19.67 -10.23
CA TRP A 216 8.25 -19.54 -10.95
C TRP A 216 7.72 -20.90 -11.41
N ILE A 217 6.40 -21.04 -11.48
CA ILE A 217 5.71 -22.21 -12.05
C ILE A 217 4.68 -21.72 -13.09
N SER A 218 4.56 -22.42 -14.21
CA SER A 218 3.56 -22.10 -15.25
C SER A 218 2.16 -22.53 -14.82
N LEU A 219 1.16 -21.76 -15.23
CA LEU A 219 -0.26 -22.02 -15.07
C LEU A 219 -0.92 -22.42 -16.40
N GLY A 220 -0.51 -23.56 -16.96
CA GLY A 220 -1.14 -24.16 -18.15
C GLY A 220 -0.17 -24.49 -19.27
N ARG A 221 -0.32 -23.83 -20.44
CA ARG A 221 0.47 -24.15 -21.64
C ARG A 221 1.98 -23.99 -21.35
N PRO A 222 2.83 -24.83 -21.98
CA PRO A 222 4.28 -24.70 -21.86
C PRO A 222 4.75 -23.31 -22.31
N HIS A 223 5.90 -22.86 -21.82
CA HIS A 223 6.46 -21.56 -22.18
C HIS A 223 6.55 -21.39 -23.71
N PRO A 224 6.28 -20.18 -24.23
CA PRO A 224 6.50 -19.87 -25.65
C PRO A 224 7.98 -20.05 -25.98
N VAL A 225 8.29 -21.07 -26.79
CA VAL A 225 9.64 -21.59 -27.02
C VAL A 225 10.58 -20.54 -27.66
N ASP A 226 10.01 -19.65 -28.48
CA ASP A 226 10.75 -18.75 -29.37
C ASP A 226 10.82 -17.27 -28.90
N VAL A 227 10.65 -16.98 -27.61
CA VAL A 227 10.81 -15.61 -27.09
C VAL A 227 12.29 -15.22 -27.03
N GLN A 228 12.82 -14.70 -28.14
CA GLN A 228 14.16 -14.11 -28.16
C GLN A 228 14.20 -12.82 -27.32
N VAL A 229 14.84 -12.89 -26.17
CA VAL A 229 15.09 -11.73 -25.30
C VAL A 229 16.35 -11.00 -25.76
N HIS A 230 16.19 -9.97 -26.58
CA HIS A 230 17.27 -9.03 -26.86
C HIS A 230 17.54 -8.16 -25.62
N GLY A 231 18.69 -8.38 -24.96
CA GLY A 231 19.18 -7.57 -23.84
C GLY A 231 20.39 -6.71 -24.24
N PRO A 232 20.74 -5.68 -23.45
CA PRO A 232 21.93 -4.86 -23.70
C PRO A 232 23.20 -5.72 -23.58
N SER A 233 24.09 -5.60 -24.56
CA SER A 233 25.32 -6.41 -24.65
C SER A 233 26.41 -5.91 -23.70
N LEU A 234 26.45 -6.45 -22.48
CA LEU A 234 27.54 -6.22 -21.52
C LEU A 234 28.93 -6.55 -22.11
N SER A 235 29.97 -5.88 -21.62
CA SER A 235 31.35 -6.11 -22.07
C SER A 235 31.84 -7.53 -21.74
N LYS A 236 32.85 -8.04 -22.46
CA LYS A 236 33.40 -9.40 -22.22
C LYS A 236 33.95 -9.58 -20.80
N HIS A 237 34.44 -8.50 -20.17
CA HIS A 237 35.04 -8.55 -18.84
C HIS A 237 33.98 -8.78 -17.75
N SER A 238 32.92 -7.95 -17.76
CA SER A 238 31.85 -7.98 -16.76
C SER A 238 31.01 -9.26 -16.82
N ARG A 239 30.88 -9.88 -18.01
CA ARG A 239 30.34 -11.25 -18.15
C ARG A 239 31.10 -12.29 -17.32
N PHE A 240 32.42 -12.18 -17.24
CA PHE A 240 33.26 -13.14 -16.50
C PHE A 240 33.05 -13.00 -14.99
N VAL A 241 33.02 -11.76 -14.48
CA VAL A 241 32.75 -11.44 -13.07
C VAL A 241 31.39 -11.98 -12.63
N LEU A 242 30.35 -11.73 -13.42
CA LEU A 242 28.96 -12.08 -13.07
C LEU A 242 28.65 -13.58 -13.22
N CYS A 243 29.32 -14.30 -14.12
CA CYS A 243 29.20 -15.76 -14.23
C CYS A 243 29.83 -16.51 -13.04
N LEU A 244 30.82 -15.91 -12.35
CA LEU A 244 31.45 -16.54 -11.17
C LEU A 244 30.58 -16.42 -9.91
N SER A 245 29.88 -15.29 -9.72
CA SER A 245 28.98 -15.08 -8.57
C SER A 245 27.62 -15.78 -8.70
N ALA A 246 27.20 -16.14 -9.91
CA ALA A 246 25.90 -16.78 -10.17
C ALA A 246 25.79 -18.27 -9.76
N ARG A 247 26.78 -18.88 -9.10
CA ARG A 247 26.75 -20.31 -8.69
C ARG A 247 25.95 -20.53 -7.39
N PRO A 248 24.79 -21.21 -7.40
CA PRO A 248 24.04 -21.53 -6.18
C PRO A 248 24.77 -22.62 -5.38
N GLY A 249 25.59 -22.20 -4.42
CA GLY A 249 26.37 -23.10 -3.55
C GLY A 249 27.61 -22.48 -2.94
N PHE A 250 28.12 -21.36 -3.49
CA PHE A 250 29.34 -20.73 -3.00
C PHE A 250 29.11 -19.92 -1.71
N ARG A 251 29.03 -20.61 -0.56
CA ARG A 251 29.13 -19.96 0.75
C ARG A 251 30.56 -19.47 0.95
N SER A 252 30.72 -18.19 1.26
CA SER A 252 31.98 -17.67 1.82
C SER A 252 32.27 -18.37 3.15
N GLU A 253 33.44 -19.01 3.26
CA GLU A 253 33.93 -19.54 4.53
C GLU A 253 34.40 -18.40 5.44
N VAL A 254 33.45 -17.80 6.16
CA VAL A 254 33.77 -16.90 7.28
C VAL A 254 34.58 -17.71 8.31
N PRO A 255 35.83 -17.32 8.65
CA PRO A 255 36.66 -18.10 9.56
C PRO A 255 35.99 -18.26 10.92
N ARG A 256 35.64 -19.51 11.28
CA ARG A 256 35.05 -19.86 12.57
C ARG A 256 36.07 -19.59 13.69
N ARG A 257 35.95 -18.44 14.36
CA ARG A 257 36.61 -18.24 15.66
C ARG A 257 36.16 -19.35 16.61
N ARG A 258 37.12 -20.10 17.14
CA ARG A 258 36.87 -21.15 18.14
C ARG A 258 36.29 -20.50 19.40
N PRO A 259 35.21 -21.02 20.00
CA PRO A 259 34.88 -20.71 21.39
C PRO A 259 36.04 -21.20 22.28
N LEU A 260 36.49 -20.35 23.21
CA LEU A 260 37.34 -20.80 24.31
C LEU A 260 36.47 -21.61 25.27
N GLY A 261 36.87 -22.84 25.57
CA GLY A 261 36.16 -23.69 26.52
C GLY A 261 36.41 -23.22 27.95
N PHE A 262 35.34 -23.11 28.74
CA PHE A 262 35.43 -23.04 30.20
C PHE A 262 34.70 -24.23 30.80
N ASN A 263 35.44 -25.10 31.48
CA ASN A 263 34.87 -26.15 32.32
C ASN A 263 34.32 -25.51 33.60
N GLN A 264 33.11 -25.90 34.02
CA GLN A 264 32.82 -26.02 35.45
C GLN A 264 31.76 -27.09 35.74
N THR A 265 32.26 -28.12 36.41
CA THR A 265 31.60 -29.13 37.27
C THR A 265 30.14 -28.90 37.66
N SER A 266 29.33 -29.95 37.50
CA SER A 266 28.08 -30.16 38.24
C SER A 266 28.32 -30.28 39.76
N PRO A 267 27.26 -30.15 40.56
CA PRO A 267 26.88 -31.31 41.38
C PRO A 267 25.39 -31.67 41.29
N SER A 268 25.08 -32.92 41.60
CA SER A 268 23.73 -33.47 41.73
C SER A 268 23.16 -33.30 43.14
N MET A 269 21.85 -33.10 43.29
CA MET A 269 21.10 -33.56 44.48
C MET A 269 19.68 -34.04 44.14
N THR A 270 19.43 -35.31 44.50
CA THR A 270 18.19 -35.94 45.01
C THR A 270 16.81 -35.27 44.81
N SER A 271 15.87 -36.07 44.29
CA SER A 271 14.42 -35.93 44.52
C SER A 271 14.04 -36.16 46.00
N PRO A 272 12.81 -35.78 46.39
CA PRO A 272 11.90 -36.82 46.88
C PRO A 272 10.52 -36.79 46.20
N SER A 273 9.67 -37.75 46.55
CA SER A 273 8.41 -38.08 45.85
C SER A 273 7.16 -37.76 46.66
N LEU A 274 6.01 -37.72 45.95
CA LEU A 274 4.65 -37.96 46.45
C LEU A 274 4.09 -37.07 47.57
N LEU A 275 2.92 -36.47 47.30
CA LEU A 275 1.70 -36.86 48.05
C LEU A 275 0.43 -36.50 47.28
N THR A 276 -0.55 -37.40 47.32
CA THR A 276 -1.94 -37.18 46.91
C THR A 276 -2.63 -36.22 47.88
N ARG A 277 -3.70 -35.54 47.43
CA ARG A 277 -4.67 -34.95 48.37
C ARG A 277 -6.08 -34.94 47.79
N ASP A 278 -7.03 -35.36 48.62
CA ASP A 278 -8.38 -35.71 48.21
C ASP A 278 -9.35 -34.53 48.07
N SER A 279 -10.49 -34.83 47.46
CA SER A 279 -11.67 -33.97 47.41
C SER A 279 -12.42 -33.96 48.73
N LEU A 280 -13.04 -32.82 49.10
CA LEU A 280 -14.29 -32.75 49.88
C LEU A 280 -14.96 -31.38 49.59
N PRO A 281 -16.29 -31.23 49.78
CA PRO A 281 -17.05 -30.09 49.28
C PRO A 281 -17.13 -28.91 50.26
N SER A 282 -17.53 -27.74 49.75
CA SER A 282 -17.91 -26.57 50.56
C SER A 282 -19.29 -26.06 50.15
N THR A 283 -20.31 -26.34 50.97
CA THR A 283 -21.63 -25.69 50.92
C THR A 283 -21.60 -24.38 51.71
N GLY A 284 -21.90 -23.25 51.05
CA GLY A 284 -22.02 -21.93 51.69
C GLY A 284 -23.32 -21.24 51.29
N PRO A 285 -24.00 -20.50 52.20
CA PRO A 285 -25.35 -20.01 51.98
C PRO A 285 -25.43 -18.71 51.16
N SER A 286 -26.59 -18.50 50.51
CA SER A 286 -26.93 -17.29 49.77
C SER A 286 -27.27 -16.10 50.67
N LEU A 287 -26.64 -14.95 50.43
CA LEU A 287 -27.02 -13.65 51.01
C LEU A 287 -28.04 -12.91 50.12
N PRO A 288 -28.89 -12.03 50.69
CA PRO A 288 -30.01 -11.43 49.96
C PRO A 288 -29.64 -10.19 49.15
N THR A 289 -30.36 -9.97 48.04
CA THR A 289 -30.23 -8.81 47.16
C THR A 289 -30.84 -7.54 47.80
N PRO A 290 -30.15 -6.38 47.81
CA PRO A 290 -30.76 -5.11 48.20
C PRO A 290 -31.81 -4.65 47.19
N GLN A 291 -32.93 -4.08 47.67
CA GLN A 291 -33.93 -3.45 46.82
C GLN A 291 -33.53 -2.00 46.47
N THR A 292 -33.65 -1.63 45.20
CA THR A 292 -33.39 -0.25 44.74
C THR A 292 -34.66 0.60 44.86
N PRO A 293 -34.64 1.77 45.54
CA PRO A 293 -35.81 2.64 45.63
C PRO A 293 -36.05 3.42 44.33
N SER A 294 -37.32 3.60 43.97
CA SER A 294 -37.75 4.40 42.82
C SER A 294 -37.56 5.91 43.06
N PRO A 295 -37.11 6.70 42.06
CA PRO A 295 -37.09 8.16 42.16
C PRO A 295 -38.52 8.74 42.05
N PRO A 296 -38.80 9.90 42.68
CA PRO A 296 -40.11 10.54 42.63
C PRO A 296 -40.37 11.26 41.30
N SER A 297 -41.65 11.37 40.91
CA SER A 297 -42.11 12.20 39.80
C SER A 297 -42.09 13.69 40.15
N THR A 298 -41.54 14.53 39.27
CA THR A 298 -41.62 15.99 39.39
C THR A 298 -42.26 16.58 38.13
N ASN A 299 -43.35 17.32 38.29
CA ASN A 299 -44.07 17.94 37.18
C ASN A 299 -43.52 19.35 36.89
N GLY A 300 -43.52 19.72 35.60
CA GLY A 300 -43.62 21.10 35.16
C GLY A 300 -42.32 21.88 34.94
N SER A 301 -41.97 22.10 33.67
CA SER A 301 -42.00 23.46 33.09
C SER A 301 -41.93 23.39 31.56
N MET A 302 -42.69 24.23 30.86
CA MET A 302 -42.55 24.39 29.42
C MET A 302 -41.53 25.49 29.11
N LEU A 303 -40.35 25.09 28.62
CA LEU A 303 -39.45 25.96 27.87
C LEU A 303 -39.21 25.34 26.49
N THR A 304 -39.33 26.15 25.45
CA THR A 304 -39.21 25.71 24.06
C THR A 304 -37.77 25.29 23.75
N SER A 305 -37.58 24.01 23.40
CA SER A 305 -36.26 23.50 23.04
C SER A 305 -35.75 24.16 21.75
N PRO A 306 -34.50 24.64 21.68
CA PRO A 306 -33.88 25.00 20.41
C PRO A 306 -33.79 23.74 19.53
N SER A 307 -34.04 23.90 18.23
CA SER A 307 -34.03 22.80 17.26
C SER A 307 -32.71 22.02 17.31
N PRO A 308 -32.74 20.67 17.33
CA PRO A 308 -31.53 19.88 17.40
C PRO A 308 -30.68 20.07 16.15
N ILE A 309 -29.43 20.49 16.34
CA ILE A 309 -28.43 20.51 15.27
C ILE A 309 -28.27 19.08 14.74
N PRO A 310 -28.37 18.84 13.42
CA PRO A 310 -28.32 17.49 12.87
C PRO A 310 -26.99 16.81 13.20
N SER A 311 -27.07 15.70 13.92
CA SER A 311 -25.89 14.93 14.31
C SER A 311 -25.32 14.22 13.08
N ILE A 312 -24.04 14.49 12.78
CA ILE A 312 -23.30 13.90 11.66
C ILE A 312 -22.99 12.42 12.00
N ILE A 313 -23.32 11.47 11.11
CA ILE A 313 -23.22 10.02 11.37
C ILE A 313 -22.36 9.33 10.31
N LEU A 314 -21.07 9.14 10.60
CA LEU A 314 -20.09 8.54 9.69
C LEU A 314 -20.36 7.04 9.43
N HIS A 315 -20.96 6.72 8.26
CA HIS A 315 -21.32 5.34 7.87
C HIS A 315 -20.22 4.64 7.04
N PRO A 316 -19.85 3.37 7.34
CA PRO A 316 -18.72 2.69 6.70
C PRO A 316 -19.09 1.95 5.40
N SER A 317 -19.32 2.68 4.29
CA SER A 317 -19.55 2.06 2.98
C SER A 317 -19.27 2.98 1.79
N LEU A 318 -18.20 2.73 1.01
CA LEU A 318 -17.99 3.22 -0.37
C LEU A 318 -16.67 2.65 -0.95
N PHE A 319 -16.70 1.92 -2.07
CA PHE A 319 -15.48 1.41 -2.74
C PHE A 319 -15.53 1.46 -4.27
N ASP A 320 -14.69 2.32 -4.85
CA ASP A 320 -14.27 2.28 -6.27
C ASP A 320 -12.72 2.41 -6.32
N PRO A 321 -12.00 1.61 -7.12
CA PRO A 321 -10.53 1.67 -7.25
C PRO A 321 -10.01 2.44 -8.48
N ALA A 322 -10.85 2.93 -9.39
CA ALA A 322 -10.47 3.19 -10.79
C ALA A 322 -9.72 4.53 -11.08
N ALA A 323 -9.75 5.51 -10.18
CA ALA A 323 -9.18 6.85 -10.44
C ALA A 323 -7.98 7.18 -9.53
N ARG A 324 -6.83 7.53 -10.15
CA ARG A 324 -5.65 8.10 -9.48
C ARG A 324 -4.90 9.10 -10.37
N ALA A 325 -5.24 10.37 -10.24
CA ALA A 325 -4.37 11.47 -10.61
C ALA A 325 -3.98 12.21 -9.32
N PHE A 326 -2.67 12.32 -9.04
CA PHE A 326 -2.19 13.14 -7.93
C PHE A 326 -2.01 14.58 -8.38
N THR A 327 -2.83 15.49 -7.84
CA THR A 327 -2.58 16.92 -7.91
C THR A 327 -1.46 17.31 -6.91
N PRO A 328 -0.60 18.31 -7.22
CA PRO A 328 0.50 18.70 -6.34
C PRO A 328 0.09 19.16 -4.92
N ASP A 329 -1.18 19.56 -4.74
CA ASP A 329 -1.76 19.97 -3.46
C ASP A 329 -2.24 18.80 -2.58
N GLY A 330 -2.25 17.57 -3.10
CA GLY A 330 -2.67 16.37 -2.36
C GLY A 330 -4.19 16.21 -2.15
N LYS A 331 -5.04 17.09 -2.70
CA LYS A 331 -6.50 17.12 -2.42
C LYS A 331 -7.33 15.99 -3.06
N ASN A 332 -6.69 15.00 -3.69
CA ASN A 332 -7.36 13.86 -4.34
C ASN A 332 -7.03 12.51 -3.68
N ILE A 333 -6.86 12.49 -2.35
CA ILE A 333 -6.54 11.28 -1.58
C ILE A 333 -7.80 10.71 -0.92
N ARG A 334 -8.06 9.42 -1.17
CA ARG A 334 -9.30 8.72 -0.81
C ARG A 334 -9.26 8.16 0.62
N PHE A 335 -10.26 8.52 1.43
CA PHE A 335 -10.37 8.11 2.84
C PHE A 335 -10.79 6.64 3.00
N VAL A 336 -10.21 5.95 3.99
CA VAL A 336 -10.58 4.58 4.40
C VAL A 336 -10.52 4.47 5.93
N THR A 337 -11.66 4.26 6.58
CA THR A 337 -11.76 4.04 8.04
C THR A 337 -11.26 2.65 8.43
N LYS A 338 -10.36 2.57 9.41
CA LYS A 338 -9.92 1.30 10.01
C LYS A 338 -10.84 0.93 11.17
N LEU A 339 -11.85 0.09 10.90
CA LEU A 339 -12.87 -0.30 11.88
C LEU A 339 -12.30 -0.88 13.20
N ASN A 340 -11.14 -1.55 13.14
CA ASN A 340 -10.56 -2.27 14.28
C ASN A 340 -9.47 -1.46 15.05
N SER A 341 -9.47 -0.13 15.00
CA SER A 341 -8.49 0.71 15.70
C SER A 341 -8.85 0.95 17.17
N LYS A 342 -7.92 0.68 18.10
CA LYS A 342 -8.11 0.99 19.54
C LYS A 342 -8.19 2.52 19.78
N GLY A 343 -9.41 3.02 20.04
CA GLY A 343 -9.73 4.41 20.35
C GLY A 343 -11.20 4.59 20.75
N HIS A 344 -11.63 5.82 21.03
CA HIS A 344 -13.07 6.12 21.17
C HIS A 344 -13.70 6.25 19.79
N HIS A 345 -14.90 5.68 19.61
CA HIS A 345 -15.69 5.81 18.38
C HIS A 345 -16.70 6.98 18.43
N ASN A 346 -16.86 7.64 19.58
CA ASN A 346 -17.70 8.84 19.72
C ASN A 346 -17.03 10.03 19.00
N GLN A 347 -17.73 10.59 18.01
CA GLN A 347 -17.21 11.64 17.15
C GLN A 347 -16.92 12.96 17.89
N ALA A 348 -17.74 13.35 18.86
CA ALA A 348 -17.53 14.58 19.63
C ALA A 348 -16.28 14.49 20.52
N ILE A 349 -16.05 13.33 21.14
CA ILE A 349 -14.82 13.06 21.90
C ILE A 349 -13.60 13.10 20.97
N LEU A 350 -13.68 12.47 19.79
CA LEU A 350 -12.61 12.53 18.79
C LEU A 350 -12.35 13.98 18.32
N PHE A 351 -13.39 14.75 18.00
CA PHE A 351 -13.25 16.13 17.53
C PHE A 351 -12.63 17.04 18.59
N ASN A 352 -13.07 16.95 19.84
CA ASN A 352 -12.47 17.70 20.94
C ASN A 352 -11.00 17.31 21.18
N MET A 353 -10.66 16.03 21.08
CA MET A 353 -9.26 15.59 21.11
C MET A 353 -8.46 16.18 19.95
N TRP A 354 -8.99 16.16 18.72
CA TRP A 354 -8.36 16.75 17.55
C TRP A 354 -8.14 18.26 17.70
N ALA A 355 -9.15 19.01 18.14
CA ALA A 355 -9.05 20.45 18.38
C ALA A 355 -7.95 20.78 19.39
N VAL A 356 -7.91 20.09 20.55
CA VAL A 356 -6.86 20.28 21.56
C VAL A 356 -5.46 19.99 21.01
N TYR A 357 -5.29 18.94 20.20
CA TYR A 357 -3.98 18.65 19.58
C TYR A 357 -3.60 19.61 18.46
N ILE A 358 -4.57 20.19 17.75
CA ILE A 358 -4.31 21.23 16.74
C ILE A 358 -3.88 22.53 17.43
N ILE A 359 -4.57 22.96 18.48
CA ILE A 359 -4.17 24.10 19.32
C ILE A 359 -2.75 23.89 19.83
N ALA A 360 -2.45 22.72 20.39
CA ALA A 360 -1.12 22.36 20.90
C ALA A 360 -0.04 22.15 19.80
N LEU A 361 -0.38 22.17 18.51
CA LEU A 361 0.59 22.22 17.38
C LEU A 361 0.80 23.64 16.83
N VAL A 362 -0.14 24.57 17.08
CA VAL A 362 -0.12 25.96 16.61
C VAL A 362 0.46 26.92 17.65
N ASP A 363 0.36 26.54 18.92
CA ASP A 363 1.04 27.18 20.03
C ASP A 363 2.55 26.90 19.98
N SER A 364 3.36 27.96 19.99
CA SER A 364 4.83 27.91 19.98
C SER A 364 5.39 27.36 21.29
N ASP A 365 4.66 27.58 22.38
CA ASP A 365 5.15 27.37 23.74
C ASP A 365 4.73 25.97 24.25
N SER A 366 3.90 25.28 23.47
CA SER A 366 3.50 23.89 23.67
C SER A 366 4.69 22.92 23.57
N PRO A 367 4.83 21.97 24.52
CA PRO A 367 5.83 20.89 24.43
C PRO A 367 5.74 20.02 23.17
N MET A 368 4.62 20.07 22.41
CA MET A 368 4.52 19.36 21.14
C MET A 368 5.27 20.05 19.99
N GLY A 369 5.44 21.38 20.04
CA GLY A 369 6.22 22.13 19.04
C GLY A 369 7.68 21.68 19.03
N SER A 370 8.33 21.71 20.18
CA SER A 370 9.72 21.26 20.36
C SER A 370 9.91 19.76 20.10
N LEU A 371 8.93 18.91 20.45
CA LEU A 371 8.98 17.47 20.16
C LEU A 371 8.97 17.14 18.65
N SER A 372 8.53 18.07 17.79
CA SER A 372 8.38 17.83 16.35
C SER A 372 9.69 17.94 15.55
N ALA A 373 10.67 18.71 16.03
CA ALA A 373 11.83 19.16 15.24
C ALA A 373 12.76 18.02 14.76
N ASP A 374 13.25 17.18 15.68
CA ASP A 374 14.42 16.31 15.42
C ASP A 374 14.08 14.89 14.91
N LYS A 375 12.81 14.58 14.60
CA LYS A 375 12.33 13.18 14.66
C LYS A 375 11.58 12.69 13.41
N LYS A 376 11.58 11.36 13.26
CA LYS A 376 10.84 10.62 12.24
C LYS A 376 9.36 10.54 12.65
N GLY A 377 8.46 11.07 11.81
CA GLY A 377 7.08 11.40 12.21
C GLY A 377 7.05 12.38 13.39
N MET A 378 5.95 12.43 14.16
CA MET A 378 5.84 13.24 15.38
C MET A 378 6.64 12.68 16.59
N GLY A 379 7.69 11.91 16.32
CA GLY A 379 8.47 11.17 17.31
C GLY A 379 7.83 9.85 17.79
N PRO A 380 8.63 8.91 18.31
CA PRO A 380 8.14 7.57 18.67
C PRO A 380 7.07 7.56 19.75
N ALA A 381 7.24 8.38 20.80
CA ALA A 381 6.29 8.46 21.92
C ALA A 381 4.89 8.92 21.48
N TRP A 382 4.83 9.96 20.63
CA TRP A 382 3.58 10.43 20.05
C TRP A 382 2.93 9.37 19.17
N THR A 383 3.69 8.86 18.20
CA THR A 383 3.18 7.90 17.21
C THR A 383 2.65 6.63 17.88
N LYS A 384 3.30 6.17 18.96
CA LYS A 384 2.82 5.04 19.79
C LYS A 384 1.53 5.33 20.55
N LYS A 385 1.35 6.55 21.10
CA LYS A 385 0.20 6.91 21.97
C LYS A 385 -1.01 7.45 21.21
N HIS A 386 -0.80 8.07 20.05
CA HIS A 386 -1.83 8.82 19.29
C HIS A 386 -2.04 8.28 17.86
N GLY A 387 -1.10 7.52 17.30
CA GLY A 387 -1.22 6.95 15.95
C GLY A 387 -2.39 5.95 15.79
N SER A 388 -2.75 5.21 16.85
CA SER A 388 -3.95 4.34 16.83
C SER A 388 -5.27 5.13 16.80
N LYS A 389 -5.23 6.42 17.14
CA LYS A 389 -6.37 7.34 17.15
C LYS A 389 -6.46 8.18 15.86
N GLY A 390 -5.66 7.81 14.84
CA GLY A 390 -5.57 8.53 13.56
C GLY A 390 -4.68 9.78 13.56
N ILE A 391 -4.24 10.25 14.73
CA ILE A 391 -3.51 11.52 14.88
C ILE A 391 -2.06 11.34 14.43
N SER A 392 -1.86 11.63 13.14
CA SER A 392 -0.70 11.26 12.34
C SER A 392 -0.33 12.40 11.37
N SER A 393 0.92 12.45 10.93
CA SER A 393 1.40 13.48 9.98
C SER A 393 0.58 13.49 8.69
N ALA A 394 0.18 12.31 8.20
CA ALA A 394 -0.73 12.15 7.06
C ALA A 394 -2.02 12.97 7.22
N MET A 395 -2.69 12.86 8.36
CA MET A 395 -3.95 13.58 8.59
C MET A 395 -3.73 15.08 8.82
N LEU A 396 -2.62 15.49 9.44
CA LEU A 396 -2.27 16.93 9.55
C LEU A 396 -2.04 17.56 8.16
N ILE A 397 -1.49 16.80 7.21
CA ILE A 397 -1.35 17.21 5.81
C ILE A 397 -2.73 17.30 5.14
N PHE A 398 -3.62 16.31 5.35
CA PHE A 398 -4.98 16.32 4.78
C PHE A 398 -5.88 17.44 5.34
N LEU A 399 -5.66 17.86 6.58
CA LEU A 399 -6.30 19.02 7.19
C LEU A 399 -5.67 20.36 6.72
N GLY A 400 -4.65 20.35 5.87
CA GLY A 400 -3.93 21.54 5.40
C GLY A 400 -2.98 22.17 6.42
N ILE A 401 -3.03 21.74 7.68
CA ILE A 401 -2.24 22.25 8.83
C ILE A 401 -0.75 21.97 8.64
N ALA A 402 -0.39 20.91 7.92
CA ALA A 402 0.97 20.56 7.55
C ALA A 402 1.18 20.61 6.02
N TRP A 403 2.39 20.97 5.61
CA TRP A 403 2.89 20.88 4.23
C TRP A 403 3.69 19.59 4.03
N GLY A 404 4.12 19.31 2.80
CA GLY A 404 5.18 18.33 2.57
C GLY A 404 5.59 18.11 1.11
N SER A 405 6.78 17.54 0.91
CA SER A 405 7.39 17.20 -0.40
C SER A 405 6.93 15.86 -1.02
N SER A 406 7.49 14.71 -0.61
CA SER A 406 7.35 13.38 -1.26
C SER A 406 6.06 12.55 -0.97
N ILE A 407 5.93 11.32 -1.48
CA ILE A 407 4.83 10.39 -1.07
C ILE A 407 5.15 9.60 0.22
N THR A 408 6.43 9.45 0.57
CA THR A 408 6.89 8.67 1.75
C THR A 408 6.46 9.25 3.10
N LYS A 409 5.95 10.50 3.14
CA LYS A 409 5.32 11.16 4.31
C LYS A 409 4.38 10.24 5.08
N LEU A 410 3.49 9.56 4.34
CA LEU A 410 2.30 8.87 4.87
C LEU A 410 2.64 7.65 5.74
N VAL A 411 3.90 7.19 5.69
CA VAL A 411 4.42 6.03 6.44
C VAL A 411 5.62 6.42 7.32
N GLY A 412 5.70 7.70 7.71
CA GLY A 412 6.71 8.19 8.67
C GLY A 412 7.95 8.80 8.03
N GLY A 413 7.77 9.84 7.21
CA GLY A 413 8.86 10.74 6.81
C GLY A 413 9.39 11.60 7.96
N TYR A 414 10.59 12.16 7.80
CA TYR A 414 11.18 13.10 8.77
C TYR A 414 10.53 14.48 8.69
N THR A 415 10.26 15.08 9.85
CA THR A 415 9.80 16.48 9.95
C THR A 415 10.86 17.42 9.37
N GLY A 416 10.47 18.61 8.90
CA GLY A 416 11.35 19.62 8.29
C GLY A 416 11.83 19.27 6.87
N ILE A 417 11.95 17.99 6.52
CA ILE A 417 12.47 17.51 5.23
C ILE A 417 11.34 16.97 4.33
N HIS A 418 10.53 16.04 4.86
CA HIS A 418 9.49 15.35 4.08
C HIS A 418 8.12 16.01 4.25
N TRP A 419 7.89 16.58 5.43
CA TRP A 419 6.66 17.26 5.85
C TRP A 419 6.97 18.19 7.02
N GLY A 420 6.08 19.13 7.32
CA GLY A 420 6.21 19.98 8.50
C GLY A 420 4.92 20.73 8.77
N ILE A 421 4.79 21.32 9.96
CA ILE A 421 3.66 22.20 10.28
C ILE A 421 3.80 23.50 9.47
N ARG A 422 2.69 24.08 9.02
CA ARG A 422 2.66 25.41 8.39
C ARG A 422 2.93 26.51 9.42
N SER A 423 3.24 27.71 8.96
CA SER A 423 3.36 28.87 9.85
C SER A 423 2.02 29.19 10.54
N LYS A 424 2.09 29.73 11.76
CA LYS A 424 0.91 30.21 12.53
C LYS A 424 0.03 31.15 11.70
N ARG A 425 0.63 31.97 10.83
CA ARG A 425 -0.08 32.86 9.88
C ARG A 425 -0.92 32.07 8.87
N GLU A 426 -0.33 31.09 8.19
CA GLU A 426 -1.06 30.25 7.22
C GLU A 426 -2.21 29.48 7.88
N ILE A 427 -2.00 28.96 9.09
CA ILE A 427 -3.03 28.18 9.80
C ILE A 427 -4.18 29.08 10.25
N ILE A 428 -3.91 30.32 10.68
CA ILE A 428 -4.94 31.34 10.94
C ILE A 428 -5.68 31.70 9.64
N THR A 429 -4.99 31.89 8.52
CA THR A 429 -5.64 32.14 7.21
C THR A 429 -6.54 30.97 6.80
N LEU A 430 -6.09 29.72 6.99
CA LEU A 430 -6.87 28.52 6.72
C LEU A 430 -8.10 28.41 7.60
N PHE A 431 -7.96 28.65 8.91
CA PHE A 431 -9.07 28.66 9.87
C PHE A 431 -10.09 29.76 9.56
N ASN A 432 -9.63 30.97 9.22
CA ASN A 432 -10.52 32.08 8.85
C ASN A 432 -11.25 31.79 7.53
N SER A 433 -10.58 31.20 6.54
CA SER A 433 -11.21 30.78 5.28
C SER A 433 -12.25 29.68 5.50
N PHE A 434 -11.93 28.67 6.31
CA PHE A 434 -12.86 27.58 6.65
C PHE A 434 -14.09 28.12 7.40
N SER A 435 -13.86 29.00 8.38
CA SER A 435 -14.93 29.64 9.16
C SER A 435 -15.80 30.57 8.31
N ALA A 436 -15.21 31.28 7.35
CA ALA A 436 -15.96 32.08 6.39
C ALA A 436 -16.84 31.20 5.49
N SER A 437 -16.30 30.13 4.89
CA SER A 437 -17.08 29.18 4.10
C SER A 437 -18.21 28.53 4.90
N LEU A 438 -17.95 28.15 6.16
CA LEU A 438 -18.94 27.51 7.02
C LEU A 438 -20.13 28.42 7.36
N ASN A 439 -19.89 29.73 7.51
CA ASN A 439 -20.92 30.71 7.89
C ASN A 439 -21.54 31.46 6.69
N ALA A 440 -20.96 31.36 5.48
CA ALA A 440 -21.44 32.09 4.31
C ALA A 440 -22.79 31.60 3.75
N ASP A 441 -23.12 30.33 3.98
CA ASP A 441 -24.31 29.68 3.42
C ASP A 441 -24.81 28.59 4.39
N PRO A 442 -25.97 28.75 5.06
CA PRO A 442 -26.48 27.74 5.99
C PRO A 442 -26.82 26.38 5.36
N THR A 443 -26.98 26.33 4.03
CA THR A 443 -27.37 25.11 3.30
C THR A 443 -26.16 24.33 2.82
N PHE A 444 -25.15 25.03 2.29
CA PHE A 444 -23.98 24.45 1.60
C PHE A 444 -22.64 24.77 2.25
N GLY A 445 -22.57 25.73 3.18
CA GLY A 445 -21.34 26.16 3.87
C GLY A 445 -20.54 25.01 4.51
N PRO A 446 -21.16 24.01 5.16
CA PRO A 446 -20.44 22.82 5.64
C PRO A 446 -19.76 22.02 4.52
N TYR A 447 -20.38 21.91 3.34
CA TYR A 447 -19.78 21.26 2.17
C TYR A 447 -18.65 22.10 1.57
N ASP A 448 -18.85 23.40 1.40
CA ASP A 448 -17.84 24.31 0.82
C ASP A 448 -16.61 24.44 1.74
N ALA A 449 -16.82 24.52 3.06
CA ALA A 449 -15.76 24.52 4.06
C ALA A 449 -14.94 23.23 4.01
N VAL A 450 -15.58 22.06 3.94
CA VAL A 450 -14.89 20.76 3.77
C VAL A 450 -14.16 20.70 2.42
N ALA A 451 -14.77 21.15 1.33
CA ALA A 451 -14.15 21.19 0.00
C ALA A 451 -12.89 22.06 -0.05
N SER A 452 -12.86 23.16 0.71
CA SER A 452 -11.66 24.01 0.84
C SER A 452 -10.46 23.24 1.40
N LEU A 453 -10.69 22.33 2.36
CA LEU A 453 -9.66 21.49 2.97
C LEU A 453 -9.30 20.29 2.08
N ILE A 454 -10.24 19.37 1.87
CA ILE A 454 -9.97 18.03 1.33
C ILE A 454 -10.23 17.88 -0.17
N GLY A 455 -10.63 18.96 -0.86
CA GLY A 455 -10.98 19.00 -2.28
C GLY A 455 -12.41 18.59 -2.58
N HIS A 456 -13.01 19.16 -3.64
CA HIS A 456 -14.39 18.88 -4.03
C HIS A 456 -14.72 17.38 -4.18
N PRO A 457 -13.93 16.52 -4.86
CA PRO A 457 -14.30 15.11 -5.05
C PRO A 457 -14.44 14.33 -3.73
N ASN A 458 -13.57 14.61 -2.77
CA ASN A 458 -13.64 14.03 -1.43
C ASN A 458 -14.77 14.63 -0.60
N ALA A 459 -15.01 15.94 -0.71
CA ALA A 459 -16.12 16.60 -0.03
C ALA A 459 -17.48 16.10 -0.54
N SER A 460 -17.63 15.86 -1.85
CA SER A 460 -18.85 15.28 -2.43
C SER A 460 -19.06 13.84 -1.96
N ALA A 461 -18.00 13.02 -1.91
CA ALA A 461 -18.08 11.67 -1.38
C ALA A 461 -18.44 11.63 0.11
N LEU A 462 -17.86 12.52 0.92
CA LEU A 462 -18.22 12.66 2.33
C LEU A 462 -19.67 13.13 2.49
N ALA A 463 -20.07 14.20 1.81
CA ALA A 463 -21.42 14.75 1.87
C ALA A 463 -22.48 13.72 1.45
N THR A 464 -22.25 12.96 0.37
CA THR A 464 -23.09 11.82 -0.03
C THR A 464 -23.24 10.81 1.10
N SER A 465 -22.14 10.44 1.76
CA SER A 465 -22.16 9.47 2.86
C SER A 465 -22.82 10.00 4.13
N GLN A 466 -23.00 11.31 4.27
CA GLN A 466 -23.51 12.00 5.47
C GLN A 466 -24.90 12.64 5.30
N GLY A 467 -25.49 12.58 4.11
CA GLY A 467 -26.73 13.29 3.81
C GLY A 467 -26.60 14.83 3.84
N LEU A 468 -25.38 15.36 3.69
CA LEU A 468 -25.16 16.81 3.58
C LEU A 468 -25.49 17.29 2.16
N ASN A 469 -26.02 18.50 2.05
CA ASN A 469 -26.29 19.12 0.75
C ASN A 469 -24.98 19.30 -0.04
N ILE A 470 -24.90 18.68 -1.20
CA ILE A 470 -23.79 18.87 -2.14
C ILE A 470 -24.13 20.09 -2.98
N ARG A 471 -23.31 21.14 -2.93
CA ARG A 471 -23.40 22.21 -3.94
C ARG A 471 -23.02 21.56 -5.27
N ALA A 472 -23.99 21.50 -6.18
CA ALA A 472 -23.74 21.02 -7.55
C ALA A 472 -22.51 21.75 -8.10
N SER A 473 -21.61 20.99 -8.75
CA SER A 473 -20.25 21.48 -9.10
C SER A 473 -20.32 22.91 -9.63
N PRO A 474 -19.50 23.84 -9.09
CA PRO A 474 -19.62 25.26 -9.42
C PRO A 474 -19.63 25.45 -10.93
N LEU A 475 -20.49 26.37 -11.41
CA LEU A 475 -20.59 26.69 -12.84
C LEU A 475 -19.18 26.87 -13.42
N PRO A 476 -18.94 26.40 -14.66
CA PRO A 476 -17.62 26.44 -15.27
C PRO A 476 -17.06 27.86 -15.13
N SER A 477 -15.87 27.96 -14.54
CA SER A 477 -15.26 29.22 -14.14
C SER A 477 -15.33 30.21 -15.30
N LEU A 478 -16.05 31.33 -15.09
CA LEU A 478 -16.23 32.39 -16.09
C LEU A 478 -14.91 32.66 -16.80
N PRO A 479 -14.87 32.67 -18.15
CA PRO A 479 -13.62 32.71 -18.90
C PRO A 479 -12.79 33.90 -18.44
N SER A 480 -11.63 33.60 -17.86
CA SER A 480 -10.78 34.59 -17.20
C SER A 480 -10.43 35.69 -18.20
N SER A 481 -10.93 36.91 -17.95
CA SER A 481 -10.98 38.01 -18.92
C SER A 481 -9.60 38.60 -19.23
N SER A 482 -8.79 37.85 -19.97
CA SER A 482 -7.52 38.29 -20.55
C SER A 482 -7.74 38.86 -21.95
N SER A 483 -8.65 39.84 -22.05
CA SER A 483 -8.88 40.61 -23.27
C SER A 483 -7.77 41.65 -23.46
N ALA A 484 -6.54 41.19 -23.71
CA ALA A 484 -5.48 42.05 -24.19
C ALA A 484 -5.89 42.60 -25.58
N PRO A 485 -5.88 43.92 -25.81
CA PRO A 485 -6.29 44.49 -27.09
C PRO A 485 -5.29 44.10 -28.21
N PRO A 486 -5.75 44.01 -29.47
CA PRO A 486 -4.93 43.54 -30.59
C PRO A 486 -3.78 44.52 -30.92
N GLY A 487 -2.58 44.21 -30.41
CA GLY A 487 -1.35 44.92 -30.72
C GLY A 487 -1.00 44.81 -32.21
N LYS A 488 -0.55 45.93 -32.80
CA LYS A 488 -0.24 46.03 -34.24
C LYS A 488 0.97 45.17 -34.62
N ARG A 489 0.93 44.51 -35.79
CA ARG A 489 2.09 43.84 -36.40
C ARG A 489 3.23 44.83 -36.65
N PRO A 490 4.48 44.52 -36.24
CA PRO A 490 5.68 44.99 -36.92
C PRO A 490 5.88 44.24 -38.25
N LEU A 491 6.60 44.86 -39.18
CA LEU A 491 7.08 44.22 -40.42
C LEU A 491 8.40 43.47 -40.18
N PRO A 492 8.74 42.44 -40.99
CA PRO A 492 10.00 41.73 -40.85
C PRO A 492 11.17 42.58 -41.34
N LEU A 493 12.22 42.70 -40.52
CA LEU A 493 13.54 43.17 -40.96
C LEU A 493 14.48 41.99 -41.14
N ASN A 494 15.16 41.98 -42.28
CA ASN A 494 16.05 40.93 -42.75
C ASN A 494 17.51 41.33 -42.51
N LEU A 495 18.26 40.57 -41.70
CA LEU A 495 19.72 40.66 -41.62
C LEU A 495 20.35 39.27 -41.45
N SER A 496 21.51 39.11 -42.09
CA SER A 496 22.31 37.86 -42.13
C SER A 496 23.29 37.75 -40.96
N PRO A 497 23.81 36.55 -40.64
CA PRO A 497 24.71 36.35 -39.50
C PRO A 497 26.13 36.83 -39.79
N SER A 498 26.81 37.31 -38.75
CA SER A 498 28.27 37.38 -38.69
C SER A 498 28.74 37.06 -37.27
N SER A 499 29.89 36.40 -37.14
CA SER A 499 30.49 36.00 -35.86
C SER A 499 31.92 36.51 -35.77
N PRO A 500 32.31 37.20 -34.69
CA PRO A 500 33.71 37.36 -34.31
C PRO A 500 34.14 36.25 -33.31
N PRO A 501 35.45 35.94 -33.23
CA PRO A 501 35.98 35.00 -32.24
C PRO A 501 36.10 35.63 -30.84
N PHE A 502 36.28 34.78 -29.83
CA PHE A 502 36.77 35.19 -28.51
C PHE A 502 38.22 34.73 -28.35
N ASP A 503 39.16 35.67 -28.42
CA ASP A 503 40.49 35.50 -27.86
C ASP A 503 40.41 35.59 -26.32
N ASN A 504 41.25 34.82 -25.62
CA ASN A 504 41.44 34.91 -24.18
C ASN A 504 42.89 34.55 -23.87
N ASP A 505 43.71 35.57 -23.60
CA ASP A 505 45.13 35.44 -23.28
C ASP A 505 45.50 36.47 -22.20
N PHE A 506 46.47 36.13 -21.35
CA PHE A 506 47.07 36.96 -20.27
C PHE A 506 46.15 37.39 -19.09
N LEU A 507 46.62 37.49 -17.83
CA LEU A 507 47.80 36.91 -17.13
C LEU A 507 47.58 36.95 -15.58
N ASP A 508 48.58 36.47 -14.81
CA ASP A 508 48.87 36.60 -13.36
C ASP A 508 48.04 37.61 -12.50
N GLY A 509 47.76 37.39 -11.20
CA GLY A 509 48.29 36.49 -10.15
C GLY A 509 48.00 37.15 -8.77
N PRO A 510 48.71 36.85 -7.64
CA PRO A 510 49.56 35.70 -7.29
C PRO A 510 49.04 34.94 -6.03
N SER A 511 49.78 33.95 -5.53
CA SER A 511 49.43 33.18 -4.31
C SER A 511 49.66 33.92 -2.99
N SER A 512 48.94 33.53 -1.93
CA SER A 512 49.39 33.72 -0.53
C SER A 512 49.19 32.45 0.31
N HIS A 513 49.89 32.35 1.44
CA HIS A 513 50.31 31.07 2.00
C HIS A 513 49.43 30.49 3.13
N LYS A 514 49.56 29.17 3.31
CA LYS A 514 49.08 28.41 4.47
C LYS A 514 49.48 29.07 5.81
N ARG A 515 48.59 29.01 6.80
CA ARG A 515 48.99 28.76 8.20
C ARG A 515 48.08 27.71 8.84
N ILE A 516 48.69 26.65 9.32
CA ILE A 516 48.10 25.70 10.27
C ILE A 516 48.69 26.08 11.63
N HIS A 517 47.88 26.08 12.67
CA HIS A 517 48.33 25.94 14.05
C HIS A 517 47.48 24.88 14.76
N LEU A 518 48.06 24.34 15.84
CA LEU A 518 47.56 23.22 16.65
C LEU A 518 46.38 23.63 17.53
#